data_AF-A0A973PG48-F1
#
_entry.id   AF-A0A973PG48-F1
#
_cell.length_a   1.000
_cell.length_b   1.000
_cell.length_c   1.000
_cell.angle_alpha   90.00
_cell.angle_beta   90.00
_cell.angle_gamma   90.00
#
_symmetry.space_group_name_H-M   'P 1'
#
loop_
_entity.id
_entity.type
_entity.pdbx_description
1 polymer ?
#
loop_
_entity_poly.entity_id
_entity_poly.type
_entity_poly.pdbx_seq_one_letter_code
_entity_poly.pdbx_strand_id
1 'polypeptide(L)'
;MKKIAFSVLVGITLVATSFPAQVGTASASAAGLCHPSLKQVKADDESDRPAKRADAVPGLVVKYIPKGFIYGDANTQRFKKAWEYGYLWADDRDDVDRKHRSLWVRVVCWSGAKTLKDLKKLPVDIGRFTGAKATTIAGREVLTREGDGALGHGRLVGWVEKSGVVVTVMASKPLVKQLDKIVGGVTAR
;
A
#
# COMPACT_ATOMS: atom_id res chain seq x y z
N MET A 1 -7.70 -88.86 -32.65
CA MET A 1 -7.44 -87.62 -33.43
C MET A 1 -7.48 -86.47 -32.42
N LYS A 2 -6.31 -85.99 -31.94
CA LYS A 2 -5.60 -84.74 -32.35
C LYS A 2 -6.49 -83.49 -32.16
N LYS A 3 -6.23 -82.68 -31.12
CA LYS A 3 -5.29 -81.51 -31.08
C LYS A 3 -5.99 -80.26 -31.69
N ILE A 4 -6.00 -79.04 -31.15
CA ILE A 4 -5.02 -78.24 -30.42
C ILE A 4 -5.77 -77.07 -29.73
N ALA A 5 -5.28 -76.66 -28.56
CA ALA A 5 -5.63 -75.42 -27.87
C ALA A 5 -5.04 -74.20 -28.61
N PHE A 6 -5.85 -73.17 -28.85
CA PHE A 6 -5.37 -71.88 -29.35
C PHE A 6 -5.37 -70.87 -28.21
N SER A 7 -4.16 -70.54 -27.73
CA SER A 7 -3.89 -69.39 -26.87
C SER A 7 -4.03 -68.12 -27.70
N VAL A 8 -4.97 -67.25 -27.33
CA VAL A 8 -5.09 -65.91 -27.90
C VAL A 8 -4.10 -64.98 -27.19
N LEU A 9 -3.14 -64.50 -27.96
CA LEU A 9 -2.11 -63.55 -27.58
C LEU A 9 -2.77 -62.17 -27.36
N VAL A 10 -2.71 -61.66 -26.13
CA VAL A 10 -3.13 -60.29 -25.79
C VAL A 10 -2.04 -59.33 -26.25
N GLY A 11 -2.26 -58.66 -27.38
CA GLY A 11 -1.46 -57.52 -27.81
C GLY A 11 -2.07 -56.22 -27.28
N ILE A 12 -1.51 -55.68 -26.19
CA ILE A 12 -1.83 -54.31 -25.75
C ILE A 12 -0.85 -53.37 -26.46
N THR A 13 -1.34 -52.63 -27.44
CA THR A 13 -0.60 -51.53 -28.07
C THR A 13 -0.66 -50.32 -27.15
N LEU A 14 0.45 -50.01 -26.47
CA LEU A 14 0.65 -48.72 -25.81
C LEU A 14 0.88 -47.66 -26.90
N VAL A 15 -0.18 -46.97 -27.31
CA VAL A 15 -0.05 -45.72 -28.05
C VAL A 15 0.33 -44.65 -27.02
N ALA A 16 1.62 -44.30 -26.98
CA ALA A 16 2.09 -43.10 -26.30
C ALA A 16 1.59 -41.87 -27.07
N THR A 17 0.37 -41.42 -26.75
CA THR A 17 -0.07 -40.08 -27.11
C THR A 17 0.72 -39.09 -26.27
N SER A 18 1.76 -38.53 -26.87
CA SER A 18 2.43 -37.34 -26.37
C SER A 18 1.44 -36.19 -26.42
N PHE A 19 0.80 -35.92 -25.28
CA PHE A 19 0.14 -34.63 -25.07
C PHE A 19 1.23 -33.56 -25.16
N PRO A 20 1.14 -32.57 -26.07
CA PRO A 20 1.85 -31.34 -25.82
C PRO A 20 1.29 -30.80 -24.52
N ALA A 21 2.12 -30.81 -23.48
CA ALA A 21 1.92 -29.99 -22.30
C ALA A 21 1.91 -28.54 -22.79
N GLN A 22 0.76 -28.07 -23.26
CA GLN A 22 0.45 -26.66 -23.26
C GLN A 22 0.27 -26.29 -21.80
N VAL A 23 1.43 -26.06 -21.18
CA VAL A 23 1.59 -25.17 -20.05
C VAL A 23 1.00 -23.85 -20.53
N GLY A 24 -0.31 -23.72 -20.35
CA GLY A 24 -1.00 -22.47 -20.35
C GLY A 24 -0.47 -21.71 -19.15
N THR A 25 0.70 -21.10 -19.31
CA THR A 25 1.09 -19.91 -18.56
C THR A 25 0.11 -18.80 -18.94
N ALA A 26 -1.14 -18.95 -18.51
CA ALA A 26 -1.94 -17.84 -18.07
C ALA A 26 -1.27 -17.31 -16.79
N SER A 27 -0.09 -16.71 -16.99
CA SER A 27 0.52 -15.80 -16.06
C SER A 27 -0.39 -14.58 -16.05
N ALA A 28 -1.48 -14.68 -15.31
CA ALA A 28 -2.18 -13.53 -14.78
C ALA A 28 -1.26 -12.90 -13.72
N SER A 29 -0.07 -12.46 -14.13
CA SER A 29 0.74 -11.52 -13.39
C SER A 29 0.15 -10.13 -13.60
N ALA A 30 -1.09 -9.95 -13.16
CA ALA A 30 -1.69 -8.67 -12.85
C ALA A 30 -1.61 -8.38 -11.33
N ALA A 31 -0.72 -9.08 -10.63
CA ALA A 31 -0.31 -8.80 -9.27
C ALA A 31 1.11 -8.18 -9.31
N GLY A 32 1.23 -7.01 -9.93
CA GLY A 32 2.38 -6.12 -9.76
C GLY A 32 2.33 -5.55 -8.36
N LEU A 33 2.83 -6.35 -7.42
CA LEU A 33 2.67 -6.23 -5.97
C LEU A 33 2.99 -4.81 -5.51
N CYS A 34 1.98 -4.11 -5.00
CA CYS A 34 2.16 -3.03 -4.03
C CYS A 34 2.82 -3.63 -2.79
N HIS A 35 4.06 -4.08 -2.86
CA HIS A 35 4.78 -4.62 -1.73
C HIS A 35 6.22 -4.15 -1.93
N PRO A 36 6.72 -3.25 -1.07
CA PRO A 36 8.12 -2.85 -1.16
C PRO A 36 8.97 -4.10 -0.95
N SER A 37 10.07 -4.22 -1.69
CA SER A 37 10.97 -5.34 -1.42
C SER A 37 11.62 -5.12 -0.05
N LEU A 38 11.57 -6.14 0.82
CA LEU A 38 12.05 -6.07 2.21
C LEU A 38 13.52 -5.61 2.36
N LYS A 39 14.31 -5.64 1.28
CA LYS A 39 15.70 -5.16 1.26
C LYS A 39 15.83 -3.64 1.13
N GLN A 40 14.74 -2.91 0.88
CA GLN A 40 14.78 -1.48 0.52
C GLN A 40 14.31 -0.54 1.64
N VAL A 41 13.94 -1.05 2.82
CA VAL A 41 13.61 -0.22 3.98
C VAL A 41 14.61 -0.52 5.08
N LYS A 42 15.86 -0.13 4.82
CA LYS A 42 16.77 0.22 5.89
C LYS A 42 16.73 1.74 5.95
N ALA A 43 16.23 2.28 7.04
CA ALA A 43 16.49 3.67 7.39
C ALA A 43 18.02 3.81 7.42
N ASP A 44 18.58 4.69 6.60
CA ASP A 44 19.97 5.09 6.78
C ASP A 44 20.12 5.60 8.22
N ASP A 45 21.24 5.29 8.88
CA ASP A 45 21.48 5.49 10.32
C ASP A 45 21.35 6.96 10.81
N GLU A 46 21.08 7.92 9.93
CA GLU A 46 20.53 9.25 10.28
C GLU A 46 18.99 9.20 10.39
N SER A 47 18.49 8.36 11.30
CA SER A 47 17.06 8.11 11.59
C SER A 47 16.23 9.37 11.91
N ASP A 48 16.86 10.53 12.10
CA ASP A 48 16.19 11.78 12.43
C ASP A 48 15.89 12.66 11.20
N ARG A 49 16.40 12.32 10.01
CA ARG A 49 16.14 13.11 8.80
C ARG A 49 15.83 12.14 7.67
N PRO A 50 14.57 11.98 7.24
CA PRO A 50 14.30 11.18 6.06
C PRO A 50 15.07 11.84 4.94
N ALA A 51 15.67 11.03 4.05
CA ALA A 51 16.38 11.58 2.91
C ALA A 51 15.50 12.66 2.31
N LYS A 52 16.02 13.89 2.17
CA LYS A 52 15.27 15.10 1.77
C LYS A 52 14.57 14.97 0.40
N ARG A 53 14.65 13.78 -0.20
CA ARG A 53 14.11 13.37 -1.47
C ARG A 53 12.88 12.50 -1.21
N ALA A 54 11.78 12.95 -1.80
CA ALA A 54 10.42 12.45 -1.73
C ALA A 54 10.20 10.98 -2.16
N ASP A 55 11.26 10.24 -2.50
CA ASP A 55 11.30 8.93 -3.16
C ASP A 55 12.07 7.85 -2.37
N ALA A 56 12.53 8.13 -1.15
CA ALA A 56 13.35 7.20 -0.37
C ALA A 56 12.60 5.91 0.07
N VAL A 57 11.27 5.92 0.07
CA VAL A 57 10.42 4.74 0.25
C VAL A 57 9.98 4.31 -1.15
N PRO A 58 10.46 3.15 -1.64
CA PRO A 58 10.14 2.70 -2.98
C PRO A 58 8.64 2.63 -3.21
N GLY A 59 8.17 3.25 -4.29
CA GLY A 59 6.76 3.27 -4.65
C GLY A 59 5.95 4.40 -4.01
N LEU A 60 6.51 5.25 -3.14
CA LEU A 60 5.83 6.44 -2.65
C LEU A 60 6.59 7.70 -3.09
N VAL A 61 5.86 8.62 -3.72
CA VAL A 61 6.38 9.94 -4.09
C VAL A 61 5.61 11.01 -3.32
N VAL A 62 6.32 11.88 -2.59
CA VAL A 62 5.74 13.02 -1.85
C VAL A 62 6.37 14.35 -2.27
N LYS A 63 5.83 14.98 -3.32
CA LYS A 63 6.42 16.21 -3.93
C LYS A 63 6.34 17.45 -3.05
N TYR A 64 5.51 17.43 -2.01
CA TYR A 64 5.29 18.58 -1.15
C TYR A 64 5.44 18.19 0.32
N ILE A 65 6.50 18.69 0.94
CA ILE A 65 6.71 18.64 2.39
C ILE A 65 6.62 20.08 2.91
N PRO A 66 5.68 20.39 3.82
CA PRO A 66 5.55 21.73 4.38
C PRO A 66 6.85 22.21 5.04
N LYS A 67 7.12 23.51 4.96
CA LYS A 67 8.31 24.11 5.60
C LYS A 67 8.28 23.84 7.11
N GLY A 68 9.43 23.46 7.66
CA GLY A 68 9.62 23.10 9.07
C GLY A 68 9.52 21.60 9.35
N PHE A 69 8.89 20.81 8.49
CA PHE A 69 8.75 19.36 8.64
C PHE A 69 10.00 18.62 8.13
N ILE A 70 11.08 18.69 8.89
CA ILE A 70 12.41 18.18 8.48
C ILE A 70 12.84 16.90 9.21
N TYR A 71 12.20 16.57 10.34
CA TYR A 71 12.42 15.32 11.04
C TYR A 71 11.47 14.27 10.51
N GLY A 72 11.87 13.01 10.48
CA GLY A 72 10.97 11.97 10.03
C GLY A 72 11.56 10.59 9.93
N ASP A 73 10.64 9.63 9.87
CA ASP A 73 10.91 8.21 9.96
C ASP A 73 10.15 7.49 8.85
N ALA A 74 10.76 6.44 8.31
CA ALA A 74 10.16 5.57 7.31
C ALA A 74 9.68 4.29 8.01
N ASN A 75 8.39 3.99 7.89
CA ASN A 75 7.84 2.77 8.47
C ASN A 75 7.51 1.73 7.40
N THR A 76 7.72 0.46 7.73
CA THR A 76 7.13 -0.67 7.00
C THR A 76 6.55 -1.65 7.99
N GLN A 77 5.31 -2.06 7.75
CA GLN A 77 4.63 -3.03 8.59
C GLN A 77 3.87 -4.04 7.73
N ARG A 78 3.91 -5.31 8.13
CA ARG A 78 3.12 -6.37 7.51
C ARG A 78 1.97 -6.75 8.45
N PHE A 79 0.76 -6.74 7.90
CA PHE A 79 -0.44 -7.27 8.54
C PHE A 79 -0.84 -8.60 7.89
N LYS A 80 -1.76 -9.35 8.53
CA LYS A 80 -2.24 -10.65 8.00
C LYS A 80 -2.83 -10.54 6.58
N LYS A 81 -3.39 -9.39 6.21
CA LYS A 81 -4.10 -9.18 4.93
C LYS A 81 -3.63 -7.96 4.14
N ALA A 82 -2.61 -7.25 4.62
CA ALA A 82 -2.16 -6.01 4.01
C ALA A 82 -0.68 -5.76 4.33
N TRP A 83 -0.05 -4.91 3.54
CA TRP A 83 1.23 -4.29 3.87
C TRP A 83 1.03 -2.79 4.00
N GLU A 84 1.74 -2.17 4.93
CA GLU A 84 1.82 -0.74 5.09
C GLU A 84 3.27 -0.30 4.93
N TYR A 85 3.46 0.83 4.25
CA TYR A 85 4.72 1.54 4.24
C TYR A 85 4.48 3.04 4.13
N GLY A 86 5.41 3.86 4.58
CA GLY A 86 5.19 5.30 4.54
C GLY A 86 6.23 6.11 5.28
N TYR A 87 5.85 7.35 5.52
CA TYR A 87 6.64 8.35 6.22
C TYR A 87 5.83 9.04 7.29
N LEU A 88 6.52 9.34 8.38
CA LEU A 88 6.09 10.30 9.37
C LEU A 88 7.09 11.44 9.35
N TRP A 89 6.63 12.66 9.09
CA TRP A 89 7.41 13.88 9.31
C TRP A 89 6.93 14.61 10.55
N ALA A 90 7.87 15.18 11.29
CA ALA A 90 7.66 16.09 12.40
C ALA A 90 8.40 17.41 12.16
N ASP A 91 7.90 18.47 12.78
CA ASP A 91 8.49 19.80 12.65
C ASP A 91 9.65 20.05 13.63
N ASP A 92 10.52 21.00 13.30
CA ASP A 92 11.75 21.33 14.03
C ASP A 92 11.63 22.36 15.16
N ARG A 93 10.44 22.87 15.41
CA ARG A 93 10.22 23.82 16.50
C ARG A 93 10.10 23.09 17.85
N ASP A 94 11.01 23.41 18.77
CA ASP A 94 11.13 22.81 20.10
C ASP A 94 10.00 23.18 21.08
N ASP A 95 9.16 24.16 20.74
CA ASP A 95 8.13 24.76 21.60
C ASP A 95 6.76 24.05 21.56
N VAL A 96 6.60 23.02 20.71
CA VAL A 96 5.33 22.30 20.55
C VAL A 96 5.56 20.79 20.54
N ASP A 97 4.80 20.05 21.36
CA ASP A 97 4.88 18.58 21.42
C ASP A 97 4.80 17.97 20.01
N ARG A 98 5.85 17.21 19.66
CA ARG A 98 6.07 16.58 18.35
C ARG A 98 4.86 15.76 17.88
N LYS A 99 4.06 15.21 18.81
CA LYS A 99 2.82 14.46 18.52
C LYS A 99 1.71 15.33 17.92
N HIS A 100 1.76 16.64 18.12
CA HIS A 100 0.74 17.59 17.66
C HIS A 100 1.08 18.26 16.33
N ARG A 101 2.28 18.00 15.78
CA ARG A 101 2.75 18.57 14.51
C ARG A 101 3.40 17.51 13.64
N SER A 102 2.60 16.51 13.32
CA SER A 102 2.94 15.44 12.39
C SER A 102 2.32 15.66 11.01
N LEU A 103 3.06 15.24 9.98
CA LEU A 103 2.55 14.90 8.67
C LEU A 103 2.84 13.42 8.49
N TRP A 104 1.82 12.59 8.42
CA TRP A 104 1.99 11.17 8.18
C TRP A 104 1.38 10.81 6.83
N VAL A 105 2.17 10.17 5.97
CA VAL A 105 1.74 9.68 4.68
C VAL A 105 2.06 8.19 4.64
N ARG A 106 1.03 7.36 4.48
CA ARG A 106 1.20 5.92 4.32
C ARG A 106 0.53 5.40 3.06
N VAL A 107 1.07 4.32 2.55
CA VAL A 107 0.49 3.47 1.53
C VAL A 107 0.14 2.14 2.17
N VAL A 108 -1.10 1.70 1.97
CA VAL A 108 -1.59 0.39 2.40
C VAL A 108 -1.95 -0.41 1.17
N CYS A 109 -1.28 -1.54 1.05
CA CYS A 109 -1.44 -2.47 -0.04
C CYS A 109 -2.37 -3.58 0.39
N TRP A 110 -3.60 -3.50 -0.09
CA TRP A 110 -4.71 -4.35 0.32
C TRP A 110 -5.64 -4.60 -0.86
N SER A 111 -5.69 -5.85 -1.34
CA SER A 111 -6.45 -6.25 -2.53
C SER A 111 -7.96 -5.98 -2.46
N GLY A 112 -8.50 -5.75 -1.26
CA GLY A 112 -9.90 -5.38 -1.05
C GLY A 112 -10.21 -3.90 -1.36
N ALA A 113 -9.22 -3.05 -1.55
CA ALA A 113 -9.41 -1.64 -1.89
C ALA A 113 -9.68 -1.45 -3.38
N LYS A 114 -10.95 -1.39 -3.78
CA LYS A 114 -11.34 -1.11 -5.17
C LYS A 114 -12.02 0.24 -5.32
N THR A 115 -12.74 0.65 -4.29
CA THR A 115 -13.55 1.86 -4.27
C THR A 115 -13.30 2.66 -3.02
N LEU A 116 -13.70 3.93 -3.05
CA LEU A 116 -13.60 4.82 -1.90
C LEU A 116 -14.34 4.28 -0.66
N LYS A 117 -15.44 3.54 -0.86
CA LYS A 117 -16.22 2.93 0.23
C LYS A 117 -15.45 1.82 0.95
N ASP A 118 -14.53 1.15 0.28
CA ASP A 118 -13.76 0.03 0.86
C ASP A 118 -12.78 0.49 1.93
N LEU A 119 -12.36 1.77 1.91
CA LEU A 119 -11.47 2.36 2.93
C LEU A 119 -12.03 2.27 4.35
N LYS A 120 -13.37 2.22 4.50
CA LYS A 120 -14.00 2.01 5.81
C LYS A 120 -13.74 0.63 6.41
N LYS A 121 -13.33 -0.33 5.58
CA LYS A 121 -13.01 -1.73 5.93
C LYS A 121 -11.51 -2.01 5.89
N LEU A 122 -10.68 -0.97 5.76
CA LEU A 122 -9.23 -1.10 5.68
C LEU A 122 -8.70 -1.84 6.94
N PRO A 123 -7.93 -2.94 6.79
CA PRO A 123 -7.50 -3.78 7.90
C PRO A 123 -6.26 -3.20 8.58
N VAL A 124 -6.40 -2.02 9.17
CA VAL A 124 -5.35 -1.29 9.89
C VAL A 124 -5.82 -0.93 11.30
N ASP A 125 -4.86 -0.85 12.22
CA ASP A 125 -5.15 -0.49 13.62
C ASP A 125 -5.25 1.02 13.80
N ILE A 126 -4.45 1.78 13.07
CA ILE A 126 -4.41 3.24 13.12
C ILE A 126 -4.95 3.83 11.80
N GLY A 127 -5.61 4.99 11.86
CA GLY A 127 -6.05 5.72 10.67
C GLY A 127 -7.25 5.08 9.94
N ARG A 128 -8.21 4.54 10.69
CA ARG A 128 -9.46 4.01 10.14
C ARG A 128 -10.36 5.13 9.63
N PHE A 129 -11.21 4.82 8.64
CA PHE A 129 -12.17 5.74 8.02
C PHE A 129 -13.61 5.57 8.52
N THR A 130 -13.80 4.97 9.70
CA THR A 130 -15.12 4.92 10.36
C THR A 130 -15.63 6.35 10.59
N GLY A 131 -16.87 6.63 10.21
CA GLY A 131 -17.46 7.99 10.30
C GLY A 131 -16.92 9.01 9.27
N ALA A 132 -16.02 8.61 8.37
CA ALA A 132 -15.50 9.51 7.35
C ALA A 132 -16.53 9.89 6.28
N LYS A 133 -16.40 11.12 5.79
CA LYS A 133 -17.22 11.72 4.73
C LYS A 133 -16.43 11.74 3.42
N ALA A 134 -17.11 11.53 2.30
CA ALA A 134 -16.51 11.70 0.99
C ALA A 134 -16.42 13.19 0.64
N THR A 135 -15.35 13.61 0.00
CA THR A 135 -15.15 14.97 -0.52
C THR A 135 -14.13 14.93 -1.66
N THR A 136 -13.89 16.08 -2.28
CA THR A 136 -12.83 16.25 -3.27
C THR A 136 -11.71 17.13 -2.70
N ILE A 137 -10.46 16.68 -2.82
CA ILE A 137 -9.26 17.43 -2.41
C ILE A 137 -8.25 17.31 -3.56
N ALA A 138 -7.70 18.43 -4.03
CA ALA A 138 -6.76 18.45 -5.16
C ALA A 138 -7.26 17.69 -6.41
N GLY A 139 -8.58 17.74 -6.69
CA GLY A 139 -9.22 17.04 -7.80
C GLY A 139 -9.39 15.53 -7.62
N ARG A 140 -9.06 14.98 -6.43
CA ARG A 140 -9.20 13.55 -6.12
C ARG A 140 -10.41 13.30 -5.24
N GLU A 141 -11.14 12.21 -5.48
CA GLU A 141 -12.15 11.72 -4.54
C GLU A 141 -11.49 11.08 -3.33
N VAL A 142 -11.81 11.58 -2.13
CA VAL A 142 -11.18 11.15 -0.88
C VAL A 142 -12.22 10.92 0.21
N LEU A 143 -11.91 10.04 1.15
CA LEU A 143 -12.57 10.00 2.45
C LEU A 143 -11.80 10.89 3.39
N THR A 144 -12.52 11.68 4.17
CA THR A 144 -11.92 12.51 5.19
C THR A 144 -12.68 12.46 6.51
N ARG A 145 -11.93 12.54 7.61
CA ARG A 145 -12.47 12.70 8.96
C ARG A 145 -11.52 13.52 9.81
N GLU A 146 -12.03 14.05 10.91
CA GLU A 146 -11.16 14.66 11.91
C GLU A 146 -10.22 13.62 12.47
N GLY A 147 -8.95 13.99 12.55
CA GLY A 147 -7.96 13.20 13.25
C GLY A 147 -8.09 13.51 14.73
N ASP A 148 -8.45 12.48 15.49
CA ASP A 148 -8.47 12.42 16.93
C ASP A 148 -7.75 11.13 17.37
N GLY A 149 -6.90 11.21 18.40
CA GLY A 149 -6.19 10.04 18.95
C GLY A 149 -4.71 9.96 18.60
N ALA A 150 -4.21 8.74 18.38
CA ALA A 150 -2.78 8.40 18.42
C ALA A 150 -1.86 9.17 17.44
N LEU A 151 -2.42 9.69 16.34
CA LEU A 151 -1.68 10.49 15.35
C LEU A 151 -1.83 12.01 15.55
N GLY A 152 -2.46 12.43 16.65
CA GLY A 152 -2.69 13.82 17.00
C GLY A 152 -3.96 14.42 16.41
N HIS A 153 -4.15 15.72 16.64
CA HIS A 153 -5.30 16.47 16.15
C HIS A 153 -5.06 17.01 14.75
N GLY A 154 -6.03 16.83 13.85
CA GLY A 154 -5.88 17.29 12.47
C GLY A 154 -6.94 16.77 11.52
N ARG A 155 -6.54 16.46 10.30
CA ARG A 155 -7.41 15.91 9.26
C ARG A 155 -6.77 14.64 8.70
N LEU A 156 -7.51 13.54 8.81
CA LEU A 156 -7.19 12.30 8.14
C LEU A 156 -7.88 12.31 6.77
N VAL A 157 -7.13 11.96 5.73
CA VAL A 157 -7.57 11.88 4.35
C VAL A 157 -7.09 10.56 3.78
N GLY A 158 -7.89 9.90 2.95
CA GLY A 158 -7.41 8.74 2.21
C GLY A 158 -8.21 8.47 0.96
N TRP A 159 -7.58 7.80 0.02
CA TRP A 159 -8.17 7.45 -1.27
C TRP A 159 -7.56 6.15 -1.79
N VAL A 160 -8.23 5.57 -2.80
CA VAL A 160 -7.67 4.47 -3.59
C VAL A 160 -6.85 5.09 -4.72
N GLU A 161 -5.54 4.91 -4.73
CA GLU A 161 -4.67 5.40 -5.82
C GLU A 161 -4.88 4.55 -7.09
N LYS A 162 -4.90 3.23 -6.89
CA LYS A 162 -5.25 2.22 -7.88
C LYS A 162 -5.81 1.01 -7.15
N SER A 163 -6.52 0.12 -7.85
CA SER A 163 -7.07 -1.09 -7.23
C SER A 163 -5.99 -1.85 -6.45
N GLY A 164 -6.22 -2.07 -5.16
CA GLY A 164 -5.28 -2.71 -4.24
C GLY A 164 -4.34 -1.77 -3.48
N VAL A 165 -4.37 -0.46 -3.75
CA VAL A 165 -3.44 0.53 -3.20
C VAL A 165 -4.20 1.71 -2.62
N VAL A 166 -4.10 1.86 -1.30
CA VAL A 166 -4.71 2.95 -0.54
C VAL A 166 -3.63 3.89 -0.09
N VAL A 167 -3.83 5.19 -0.28
CA VAL A 167 -2.99 6.21 0.33
C VAL A 167 -3.76 6.86 1.48
N THR A 168 -3.09 7.06 2.61
CA THR A 168 -3.63 7.81 3.74
C THR A 168 -2.68 8.94 4.10
N VAL A 169 -3.23 10.12 4.33
CA VAL A 169 -2.52 11.30 4.82
C VAL A 169 -3.18 11.72 6.12
N MET A 170 -2.41 11.82 7.19
CA MET A 170 -2.81 12.55 8.40
C MET A 170 -2.00 13.83 8.48
N ALA A 171 -2.70 14.95 8.36
CA ALA A 171 -2.11 16.27 8.48
C ALA A 171 -2.57 16.91 9.79
N SER A 172 -1.63 17.25 10.67
CA SER A 172 -1.91 18.01 11.89
C SER A 172 -2.65 19.33 11.61
N LYS A 173 -3.38 19.87 12.60
CA LYS A 173 -4.18 21.11 12.48
C LYS A 173 -3.50 22.26 11.69
N PRO A 174 -2.21 22.60 11.92
CA PRO A 174 -1.55 23.68 11.16
C PRO A 174 -1.42 23.40 9.66
N LEU A 175 -1.39 22.12 9.27
CA LEU A 175 -1.24 21.68 7.89
C LEU A 175 -2.56 21.52 7.14
N VAL A 176 -3.71 21.61 7.84
CA VAL A 176 -5.03 21.42 7.22
C VAL A 176 -5.25 22.40 6.07
N LYS A 177 -4.77 23.64 6.19
CA LYS A 177 -4.85 24.66 5.13
C LYS A 177 -4.01 24.34 3.89
N GLN A 178 -3.10 23.37 3.99
CA GLN A 178 -2.18 22.96 2.93
C GLN A 178 -2.52 21.58 2.36
N LEU A 179 -3.66 20.98 2.77
CA LEU A 179 -4.07 19.64 2.36
C LEU A 179 -4.11 19.46 0.84
N ASP A 180 -4.60 20.45 0.10
CA ASP A 180 -4.61 20.38 -1.37
C ASP A 180 -3.22 20.18 -1.96
N LYS A 181 -2.21 20.90 -1.44
CA LYS A 181 -0.82 20.77 -1.91
C LYS A 181 -0.21 19.43 -1.50
N ILE A 182 -0.50 18.98 -0.27
CA ILE A 182 -0.01 17.69 0.24
C ILE A 182 -0.62 16.55 -0.58
N VAL A 183 -1.95 16.47 -0.67
CA VAL A 183 -2.67 15.40 -1.38
C VAL A 183 -2.35 15.42 -2.87
N GLY A 184 -2.32 16.59 -3.51
CA GLY A 184 -1.93 16.70 -4.93
C GLY A 184 -0.46 16.32 -5.19
N GLY A 185 0.39 16.40 -4.17
CA GLY A 185 1.80 16.06 -4.24
C GLY A 185 2.13 14.59 -3.95
N VAL A 186 1.16 13.79 -3.48
CA VAL A 186 1.39 12.39 -3.12
C VAL A 186 0.97 11.45 -4.25
N THR A 187 1.79 10.45 -4.54
CA THR A 187 1.51 9.41 -5.54
C THR A 187 2.10 8.08 -5.10
N ALA A 188 1.32 7.01 -5.16
CA ALA A 188 1.81 5.65 -4.94
C ALA A 188 1.97 4.93 -6.30
N ARG A 189 3.17 4.42 -6.57
CA ARG A 189 3.55 3.77 -7.84
C ARG A 189 3.42 2.26 -7.77
#